data_AF-A0A241VJF9-F1
#
_entry.id   AF-A0A241VJF9-F1
#
_cell.length_a   1.000
_cell.length_b   1.000
_cell.length_c   1.000
_cell.angle_alpha   90.00
_cell.angle_beta   90.00
_cell.angle_gamma   90.00
#
_symmetry.space_group_name_H-M   'P 1'
#
loop_
_entity.id
_entity.type
_entity.pdbx_description
1 polymer ?
#
loop_
_entity_poly.entity_id
_entity_poly.type
_entity_poly.pdbx_seq_one_letter_code
_entity_poly.pdbx_strand_id
1 'polypeptide(L)'
;MANFVLNAAAREEAVQGKGSSRRLRLQNKVPAIIYGGAAEPVAVTLELRQLVKALENNAFFEEVVEINIDGTVENVKIKALQRHPAKNTPMHADFVRA
;
A
#
# COMPACT_ATOMS: atom_id res chain seq x y z
N MET A 1 -18.78 4.13 -10.31
CA MET A 1 -18.03 3.48 -9.22
C MET A 1 -16.75 2.97 -9.82
N ALA A 2 -15.61 3.54 -9.44
CA ALA A 2 -14.31 3.09 -9.93
C ALA A 2 -13.81 2.03 -8.94
N ASN A 3 -13.80 0.76 -9.35
CA ASN A 3 -13.23 -0.27 -8.49
C ASN A 3 -11.70 -0.16 -8.55
N PHE A 4 -11.08 0.26 -7.46
CA PHE A 4 -9.62 0.31 -7.34
C PHE A 4 -9.10 -1.05 -6.89
N VAL A 5 -8.35 -1.72 -7.76
CA VAL A 5 -7.67 -2.97 -7.46
C VAL A 5 -6.17 -2.73 -7.46
N LEU A 6 -5.52 -3.02 -6.33
CA LEU A 6 -4.07 -2.94 -6.18
C LEU A 6 -3.49 -4.33 -5.94
N ASN A 7 -2.48 -4.69 -6.73
CA ASN A 7 -1.76 -5.94 -6.50
C ASN A 7 -0.65 -5.72 -5.47
N ALA A 8 -0.57 -6.65 -4.53
CA ALA A 8 0.35 -6.63 -3.41
C ALA A 8 1.05 -7.98 -3.25
N ALA A 9 2.29 -7.93 -2.76
CA ALA A 9 3.02 -9.11 -2.30
C ALA A 9 3.22 -9.02 -0.78
N ALA A 10 3.00 -10.13 -0.08
CA ALA A 10 3.26 -10.21 1.35
C ALA A 10 4.74 -9.98 1.67
N ARG A 11 5.02 -9.41 2.86
CA ARG A 11 6.38 -9.16 3.34
C ARG A 11 6.65 -9.89 4.64
N GLU A 12 7.53 -10.88 4.58
CA GLU A 12 8.02 -11.57 5.77
C GLU A 12 8.74 -10.62 6.73
N GLU A 13 8.63 -10.86 8.04
CA GLU A 13 9.26 -10.05 9.08
C GLU A 13 10.78 -9.95 8.93
N ALA A 14 11.44 -11.04 8.51
CA ALA A 14 12.89 -11.11 8.33
C ALA A 14 13.42 -10.11 7.28
N VAL A 15 12.58 -9.71 6.32
CA VAL A 15 12.90 -8.72 5.27
C VAL A 15 12.26 -7.35 5.53
N GLN A 16 11.88 -7.05 6.77
CA GLN A 16 11.47 -5.72 7.18
C GLN A 16 12.67 -4.86 7.62
N GLY A 17 12.43 -3.58 7.93
CA GLY A 17 13.45 -2.64 8.39
C GLY A 17 14.02 -1.70 7.33
N LYS A 18 14.93 -0.83 7.78
CA LYS A 18 15.40 0.35 7.02
C LYS A 18 16.05 0.01 5.69
N GLY A 19 16.98 -0.95 5.70
CA GLY A 19 17.74 -1.35 4.50
C GLY A 19 16.85 -1.97 3.44
N SER A 20 15.96 -2.87 3.86
CA SER A 20 15.01 -3.54 2.95
C SER A 20 14.03 -2.55 2.31
N SER A 21 13.40 -1.69 3.12
CA SER A 21 12.49 -0.66 2.62
C SER A 21 13.17 0.33 1.66
N ARG A 22 14.46 0.63 1.86
CA ARG A 22 15.24 1.45 0.91
C ARG A 22 15.43 0.72 -0.43
N ARG A 23 15.77 -0.57 -0.41
CA ARG A 23 15.93 -1.38 -1.64
C ARG A 23 14.62 -1.50 -2.42
N LEU A 24 13.49 -1.71 -1.75
CA LEU A 24 12.17 -1.76 -2.39
C LEU A 24 11.84 -0.45 -3.14
N ARG A 25 12.08 0.70 -2.50
CA ARG A 25 11.83 2.01 -3.14
C ARG A 25 12.70 2.24 -4.37
N LEU A 26 13.94 1.73 -4.37
CA LEU A 26 14.83 1.78 -5.54
C LEU A 26 14.33 0.87 -6.68
N GLN A 27 13.56 -0.16 -6.36
CA GLN A 27 12.94 -1.08 -7.32
C GLN A 27 11.52 -0.65 -7.74
N ASN A 28 11.16 0.63 -7.57
CA ASN A 28 9.81 1.16 -7.85
C ASN A 28 8.68 0.43 -7.11
N LYS A 29 8.97 -0.02 -5.89
CA LYS A 29 8.00 -0.64 -4.98
C LYS A 29 7.81 0.21 -3.73
N VAL A 30 6.59 0.23 -3.22
CA VAL A 30 6.22 1.01 -2.04
C VAL A 30 5.83 0.07 -0.91
N PRO A 31 6.52 0.12 0.25
CA PRO A 31 6.09 -0.62 1.42
C PRO A 31 4.77 -0.05 1.96
N ALA A 32 3.86 -0.92 2.38
CA ALA A 32 2.60 -0.54 2.99
C ALA A 32 2.22 -1.51 4.11
N ILE A 33 1.25 -1.09 4.93
CA ILE A 33 0.69 -1.92 6.01
C ILE A 33 -0.83 -1.89 5.95
N ILE A 34 -1.44 -3.05 6.17
CA ILE A 34 -2.88 -3.22 6.32
C ILE A 34 -3.15 -3.65 7.75
N TYR A 35 -4.04 -2.95 8.45
CA TYR A 35 -4.42 -3.26 9.82
C TYR A 35 -5.89 -2.95 10.08
N GLY A 36 -6.38 -3.27 11.28
CA GLY A 36 -7.75 -3.01 11.69
C GLY A 36 -8.59 -4.28 11.80
N GLY A 37 -9.75 -4.13 12.45
CA GLY A 37 -10.59 -5.27 12.86
C GLY A 37 -9.93 -6.11 13.95
N ALA A 38 -10.25 -7.41 13.96
CA ALA A 38 -9.66 -8.39 14.87
C ALA A 38 -8.47 -9.17 14.26
N ALA A 39 -8.15 -8.94 12.99
CA ALA A 39 -7.08 -9.63 12.28
C ALA A 39 -5.73 -8.95 12.50
N GLU A 40 -4.65 -9.73 12.44
CA GLU A 40 -3.30 -9.21 12.60
C GLU A 40 -2.92 -8.22 11.48
N PRO A 41 -2.07 -7.22 11.77
CA PRO A 41 -1.52 -6.34 10.76
C PRO A 41 -0.64 -7.11 9.76
N VAL A 42 -0.82 -6.83 8.47
CA VAL A 42 -0.05 -7.47 7.41
C VAL A 42 0.80 -6.42 6.70
N ALA A 43 2.11 -6.67 6.65
CA ALA A 43 3.03 -5.87 5.87
C ALA A 43 3.01 -6.33 4.40
N VAL A 44 2.81 -5.39 3.49
CA VAL A 44 2.70 -5.68 2.05
C VAL A 44 3.59 -4.76 1.22
N THR A 45 3.82 -5.15 -0.02
CA THR A 45 4.55 -4.36 -1.02
C THR A 45 3.63 -4.04 -2.19
N LEU A 46 3.53 -2.77 -2.55
CA LEU A 46 2.77 -2.29 -3.70
C LEU A 46 3.68 -1.84 -4.84
N GLU A 47 3.19 -1.89 -6.07
CA GLU A 47 3.86 -1.25 -7.20
C GLU A 47 3.66 0.28 -7.19
N LEU A 48 4.75 1.04 -7.32
CA LEU A 48 4.69 2.51 -7.32
C LEU A 48 3.78 3.05 -8.43
N ARG A 49 3.85 2.46 -9.63
CA ARG A 49 3.06 2.90 -10.78
C ARG A 49 1.56 2.75 -10.53
N GLN A 50 1.13 1.62 -9.96
CA GLN A 50 -0.28 1.37 -9.64
C GLN A 50 -0.77 2.33 -8.55
N LEU A 51 0.02 2.49 -7.48
CA LEU A 51 -0.33 3.40 -6.39
C LEU A 51 -0.44 4.85 -6.86
N VAL A 52 0.51 5.34 -7.64
CA VAL A 52 0.46 6.71 -8.19
C VAL A 52 -0.77 6.88 -9.08
N LYS A 53 -1.08 5.89 -9.92
CA LYS A 53 -2.25 5.96 -10.79
C LYS A 53 -3.57 6.02 -10.01
N ALA A 54 -3.67 5.27 -8.91
CA ALA A 54 -4.82 5.32 -8.04
C ALA A 54 -4.94 6.68 -7.32
N LEU A 55 -3.81 7.22 -6.84
CA LEU A 55 -3.73 8.51 -6.15
C LEU A 55 -4.06 9.74 -7.03
N GLU A 56 -4.07 9.59 -8.37
CA GLU A 56 -4.53 10.66 -9.28
C GLU A 56 -6.04 10.91 -9.18
N ASN A 57 -6.81 9.91 -8.72
CA ASN A 57 -8.25 10.02 -8.58
C ASN A 57 -8.62 10.31 -7.11
N ASN A 58 -9.26 11.46 -6.86
CA ASN A 58 -9.69 11.84 -5.51
C ASN A 58 -10.65 10.84 -4.86
N ALA A 59 -11.43 10.10 -5.65
CA ALA A 59 -12.33 9.05 -5.13
C ALA A 59 -11.58 7.96 -4.35
N PHE A 60 -10.30 7.74 -4.64
CA PHE A 60 -9.46 6.74 -3.96
C PHE A 60 -9.34 6.97 -2.45
N PHE A 61 -9.45 8.22 -1.98
CA PHE A 61 -9.36 8.52 -0.54
C PHE A 61 -10.67 8.27 0.21
N GLU A 62 -11.80 8.20 -0.51
CA GLU A 62 -13.13 8.10 0.08
C GLU A 62 -13.72 6.69 -0.09
N GLU A 63 -13.45 6.04 -1.22
CA GLU A 63 -13.96 4.72 -1.57
C GLU A 63 -13.17 3.57 -0.91
N VAL A 64 -13.80 2.39 -0.89
CA VAL A 64 -13.16 1.14 -0.49
C VAL A 64 -12.30 0.64 -1.66
N VAL A 65 -11.09 0.18 -1.34
CA VAL A 65 -10.07 -0.31 -2.26
C VAL A 65 -9.88 -1.80 -2.02
N GLU A 66 -9.78 -2.56 -3.09
CA GLU A 66 -9.42 -3.98 -3.04
C GLU A 66 -7.91 -4.12 -3.18
N ILE A 67 -7.27 -4.74 -2.17
CA ILE A 67 -5.86 -5.14 -2.26
C ILE A 67 -5.81 -6.66 -2.43
N ASN A 68 -5.26 -7.12 -3.55
CA ASN A 68 -5.01 -8.54 -3.80
C ASN A 68 -3.59 -8.90 -3.34
N ILE A 69 -3.49 -9.65 -2.25
CA ILE A 69 -2.26 -10.18 -1.67
C ILE A 69 -2.11 -11.63 -2.10
N ASP A 70 -1.32 -11.87 -3.15
CA ASP A 70 -0.97 -13.22 -3.62
C ASP A 70 -2.20 -14.17 -3.81
N GLY A 71 -3.34 -13.62 -4.24
CA GLY A 71 -4.61 -14.34 -4.46
C GLY A 71 -5.67 -14.13 -3.37
N THR A 72 -5.31 -13.53 -2.23
CA THR A 72 -6.23 -13.19 -1.15
C THR A 72 -6.65 -11.73 -1.27
N VAL A 73 -7.95 -11.46 -1.36
CA VAL A 73 -8.47 -10.09 -1.50
C VAL A 73 -8.83 -9.52 -0.13
N GLU A 74 -8.28 -8.36 0.21
CA GLU A 74 -8.65 -7.56 1.38
C GLU A 74 -9.30 -6.24 0.97
N ASN A 75 -10.46 -5.96 1.55
CA ASN A 75 -11.17 -4.69 1.39
C ASN A 75 -10.67 -3.67 2.43
N VAL A 76 -10.10 -2.58 1.95
CA VAL A 76 -9.42 -1.61 2.81
C VAL A 76 -9.69 -0.18 2.38
N LYS A 77 -9.41 0.76 3.27
CA LYS A 77 -9.42 2.20 2.98
C LYS A 77 -8.08 2.80 3.34
N ILE A 78 -7.57 3.71 2.50
CA ILE A 78 -6.33 4.42 2.80
C ILE A 78 -6.52 5.33 4.02
N LYS A 79 -5.62 5.19 4.99
CA LYS A 79 -5.64 5.96 6.24
C LYS A 79 -4.59 7.06 6.26
N ALA A 80 -3.38 6.73 5.82
CA ALA A 80 -2.28 7.69 5.76
C ALA A 80 -1.37 7.41 4.55
N LEU A 81 -0.77 8.49 4.02
CA LEU A 81 0.16 8.43 2.92
C LEU A 81 1.39 9.25 3.26
N GLN A 82 2.56 8.61 3.29
CA GLN A 82 3.83 9.31 3.44
C GLN A 82 4.41 9.59 2.06
N ARG A 83 4.84 10.84 1.86
CA ARG A 83 5.46 11.29 0.61
C ARG A 83 6.86 11.80 0.85
N HIS A 84 7.69 11.70 -0.18
CA HIS A 84 9.03 12.26 -0.16
C HIS A 84 8.96 13.79 -0.12
N PRO A 85 9.63 14.49 0.82
CA PRO A 85 9.50 15.94 0.98
C PRO A 85 9.84 16.75 -0.28
N ALA A 86 10.92 16.39 -0.98
CA ALA A 86 11.35 17.10 -2.20
C ALA A 86 10.75 16.57 -3.52
N LYS A 87 10.52 15.25 -3.63
CA LYS A 87 10.10 14.60 -4.89
C LYS A 87 8.59 14.40 -5.00
N ASN A 88 7.86 14.58 -3.90
CA ASN A 88 6.42 14.33 -3.80
C ASN A 88 5.99 12.89 -4.18
N THR A 89 6.92 11.94 -4.19
CA THR A 89 6.67 10.53 -4.53
C THR A 89 6.20 9.74 -3.30
N PRO A 90 5.23 8.82 -3.41
CA PRO A 90 4.83 7.93 -2.33
C PRO A 90 6.01 7.14 -1.74
N MET A 91 6.09 7.09 -0.40
CA MET A 91 7.15 6.38 0.33
C MET A 91 6.62 5.27 1.24
N HIS A 92 5.41 5.45 1.78
CA HIS A 92 4.70 4.47 2.58
C HIS A 92 3.20 4.75 2.51
N ALA A 93 2.38 3.71 2.60
CA ALA A 93 0.93 3.83 2.68
C ALA A 93 0.38 2.94 3.81
N ASP A 94 -0.61 3.49 4.52
CA ASP A 94 -1.28 2.81 5.62
C ASP A 94 -2.74 2.58 5.22
N PHE A 95 -3.20 1.36 5.38
CA PHE A 95 -4.56 0.94 5.05
C PHE A 95 -5.26 0.38 6.29
N VAL A 96 -6.52 0.74 6.44
CA VAL A 96 -7.42 0.21 7.48
C VAL A 96 -8.46 -0.68 6.83
N ARG A 97 -8.69 -1.88 7.36
CA ARG A 97 -9.76 -2.78 6.92
C ARG A 97 -11.11 -2.10 7.11
N ALA A 98 -11.88 -2.04 6.03
CA ALA A 98 -13.19 -1.38 5.98
C ALA A 98 -14.29 -2.27 6.56
#